data_AF-A0A937X655-F1
#
_entry.id   AF-A0A937X655-F1
#
_cell.length_a   1.000
_cell.length_b   1.000
_cell.length_c   1.000
_cell.angle_alpha   90.00
_cell.angle_beta   90.00
_cell.angle_gamma   90.00
#
_symmetry.space_group_name_H-M   'P 1'
#
loop_
_entity.id
_entity.type
_entity.pdbx_description
1 polymer ?
#
loop_
_entity_poly.entity_id
_entity_poly.type
_entity_poly.pdbx_seq_one_letter_code
_entity_poly.pdbx_strand_id
1 'polypeptide(L)'
;MRKALLGSLIGLVLLLPASLAAGQARTDPLVALKLAAVSVMSPLEVARASSRTRSAAQKVREAAKEIKDRELRSAVGSMLDAPAPRLLGATSSYEAFQAAAGGGWAGHHGYPGGLAVHTWLNLRHAWALVDLYRDEYEMWTDRDLVTAAVICHDVLKAWTNQFWPLWSKETGQFHVPPEVAKGGKYAAWGAYGLMGHHNALMASELMYRKAPPRLVFASLSHVDQALDSRDDGPRRTSDETWERTLDDAFTWVEEVDPKAALPYRRLYDAGDHRSMEAGINFLADADWNLTQGRATPWADKAFVRFASRYGLKPASKDWGMARNWAYAHVDPMKVAAVAQHRGIGEAELLIEQAFR
;
A
#
# COMPACT_ATOMS: atom_id res chain seq x y z
N MET A 1 -16.76 23.31 77.20
CA MET A 1 -15.60 23.93 77.89
C MET A 1 -14.42 22.95 77.82
N ARG A 2 -13.29 23.38 77.23
CA ARG A 2 -11.87 23.12 77.60
C ARG A 2 -11.50 21.66 78.00
N LYS A 3 -10.49 20.99 77.42
CA LYS A 3 -9.12 21.44 77.08
C LYS A 3 -8.36 20.35 76.28
N ALA A 4 -7.37 20.81 75.52
CA ALA A 4 -6.39 20.06 74.73
C ALA A 4 -5.20 19.51 75.54
N LEU A 5 -4.41 18.61 74.92
CA LEU A 5 -2.95 18.39 75.03
C LEU A 5 -2.58 17.34 73.95
N LEU A 6 -2.09 17.70 72.76
CA LEU A 6 -0.71 18.07 72.40
C LEU A 6 0.37 17.14 72.99
N GLY A 7 0.91 16.26 72.16
CA GLY A 7 2.11 15.47 72.40
C GLY A 7 2.81 15.21 71.06
N SER A 8 3.82 16.03 70.76
CA SER A 8 4.69 15.94 69.60
C SER A 8 5.73 14.84 69.81
N LEU A 9 5.96 13.97 68.83
CA LEU A 9 7.18 13.19 68.72
C LEU A 9 7.64 13.17 67.26
N ILE A 10 8.55 14.10 67.01
CA ILE A 10 9.48 14.18 65.89
C ILE A 10 10.44 13.00 66.01
N GLY A 11 10.69 12.25 64.93
CA GLY A 11 11.91 11.44 64.82
C GLY A 11 11.87 10.29 63.83
N LEU A 12 12.66 10.46 62.76
CA LEU A 12 13.23 9.41 61.90
C LEU A 12 12.37 8.89 60.74
N VAL A 13 12.19 9.73 59.71
CA VAL A 13 12.05 9.22 58.33
C VAL A 13 13.45 8.76 57.90
N LEU A 14 13.70 7.45 57.97
CA LEU A 14 14.80 6.82 57.27
C LEU A 14 14.56 6.99 55.77
N LEU A 15 15.36 7.85 55.15
CA LEU A 15 15.57 7.93 53.72
C LEU A 15 15.99 6.54 53.21
N LEU A 16 15.05 5.75 52.71
CA LEU A 16 15.38 4.69 51.77
C LEU A 16 15.87 5.38 50.50
N PRO A 17 17.10 5.09 50.02
CA PRO A 17 17.46 5.52 48.69
C PRO A 17 16.53 4.78 47.75
N ALA A 18 15.63 5.52 47.10
CA ALA A 18 15.05 5.07 45.85
C ALA A 18 16.23 4.95 44.88
N SER A 19 16.84 3.77 44.85
CA SER A 19 17.79 3.39 43.83
C SER A 19 17.02 3.43 42.51
N LEU A 20 17.19 4.54 41.80
CA LEU A 20 17.00 4.68 40.37
C LEU A 20 17.88 3.64 39.68
N ALA A 21 17.41 2.41 39.63
CA ALA A 21 17.77 1.48 38.58
C ALA A 21 16.70 1.59 37.49
N ALA A 22 16.61 2.78 36.88
CA ALA A 22 16.18 2.84 35.50
C ALA A 22 17.25 2.05 34.73
N GLY A 23 16.98 0.76 34.50
CA GLY A 23 17.82 -0.05 33.64
C GLY A 23 17.88 0.66 32.29
N GLN A 24 18.99 1.34 32.01
CA GLN A 24 19.35 1.70 30.65
C GLN A 24 19.46 0.36 29.92
N ALA A 25 18.40 -0.02 29.22
CA ALA A 25 18.45 -1.11 28.26
C ALA A 25 19.61 -0.76 27.33
N ARG A 26 20.74 -1.46 27.47
CA ARG A 26 21.89 -1.27 26.60
C ARG A 26 21.40 -1.54 25.18
N THR A 27 21.37 -0.49 24.37
CA THR A 27 21.10 -0.61 22.94
C THR A 27 22.21 -1.43 22.29
N ASP A 28 21.85 -2.28 21.34
CA ASP A 28 22.85 -3.07 20.63
C ASP A 28 23.68 -2.17 19.69
N PRO A 29 25.03 -2.17 19.79
CA PRO A 29 25.87 -1.33 18.95
C PRO A 29 25.74 -1.60 17.44
N LEU A 30 25.50 -2.85 17.04
CA LEU A 30 25.32 -3.20 15.63
C LEU A 30 24.01 -2.62 15.09
N VAL A 31 22.94 -2.68 15.90
CA VAL A 31 21.66 -2.08 15.55
C VAL A 31 21.78 -0.56 15.46
N ALA A 32 22.49 0.08 16.39
CA ALA A 32 22.74 1.52 16.34
C ALA A 32 23.52 1.93 15.08
N LEU A 33 24.55 1.17 14.72
CA LEU A 33 25.32 1.39 13.48
C LEU A 33 24.42 1.23 12.24
N LYS A 34 23.56 0.21 12.23
CA LYS A 34 22.65 -0.03 11.11
C LYS A 34 21.59 1.06 10.99
N LEU A 35 21.05 1.56 12.10
CA LEU A 35 20.13 2.70 12.12
C LEU A 35 20.77 3.95 11.51
N ALA A 36 22.03 4.24 11.85
CA ALA A 36 22.79 5.35 11.28
C ALA A 36 23.06 5.16 9.77
N ALA A 37 23.30 3.93 9.32
CA ALA A 37 23.44 3.64 7.89
C ALA A 37 22.11 3.80 7.13
N VAL A 38 21.00 3.36 7.73
CA VAL A 38 19.65 3.44 7.12
C VAL A 38 19.16 4.88 7.00
N SER A 39 19.51 5.77 7.93
CA SER A 39 19.04 7.17 7.89
C SER A 39 19.55 7.98 6.70
N VAL A 40 20.63 7.53 6.06
CA VAL A 40 21.20 8.15 4.86
C VAL A 40 20.82 7.46 3.55
N MET A 41 20.13 6.31 3.61
CA MET A 41 19.64 5.62 2.42
C MET A 41 18.46 6.38 1.77
N SER A 42 18.29 6.18 0.48
CA SER A 42 17.04 6.43 -0.23
C SER A 42 16.05 5.27 -0.02
N PRO A 43 14.73 5.53 -0.11
CA PRO A 43 13.71 4.50 -0.14
C PRO A 43 13.93 3.42 -1.21
N LEU A 44 14.42 3.79 -2.40
CA LEU A 44 14.76 2.82 -3.43
C LEU A 44 15.89 1.89 -2.99
N GLU A 45 16.91 2.40 -2.31
CA GLU A 45 17.97 1.56 -1.73
C GLU A 45 17.45 0.66 -0.62
N VAL A 46 16.50 1.14 0.21
CA VAL A 46 15.83 0.30 1.22
C VAL A 46 15.06 -0.84 0.54
N ALA A 47 14.25 -0.53 -0.48
CA ALA A 47 13.52 -1.52 -1.26
C ALA A 47 14.47 -2.50 -1.98
N ARG A 48 15.62 -2.03 -2.46
CA ARG A 48 16.63 -2.87 -3.09
C ARG A 48 17.48 -3.64 -2.08
N ALA A 49 17.52 -3.29 -0.80
CA ALA A 49 18.25 -4.04 0.22
C ALA A 49 17.46 -5.27 0.72
N SER A 50 16.12 -5.20 0.71
CA SER A 50 15.28 -6.32 1.11
C SER A 50 15.14 -7.38 0.00
N SER A 51 15.45 -8.64 0.33
CA SER A 51 15.28 -9.76 -0.59
C SER A 51 13.82 -10.00 -0.97
N ARG A 52 12.90 -9.72 -0.04
CA ARG A 52 11.45 -9.88 -0.23
C ARG A 52 10.94 -8.91 -1.30
N THR A 53 11.19 -7.62 -1.13
CA THR A 53 10.73 -6.56 -2.06
C THR A 53 11.38 -6.72 -3.42
N ARG A 54 12.69 -7.01 -3.48
CA ARG A 54 13.38 -7.35 -4.74
C ARG A 54 12.76 -8.54 -5.46
N SER A 55 12.55 -9.64 -4.74
CA SER A 55 11.98 -10.87 -5.32
C SER A 55 10.56 -10.64 -5.81
N ALA A 56 9.74 -9.91 -5.06
CA ALA A 56 8.38 -9.59 -5.47
C ALA A 56 8.36 -8.74 -6.75
N ALA A 57 9.19 -7.68 -6.82
CA ALA A 57 9.28 -6.83 -8.01
C ALA A 57 9.74 -7.60 -9.25
N GLN A 58 10.69 -8.52 -9.09
CA GLN A 58 11.14 -9.43 -10.14
C GLN A 58 10.00 -10.34 -10.61
N LYS A 59 9.29 -11.01 -9.68
CA LYS A 59 8.20 -11.93 -9.98
C LYS A 59 7.03 -11.26 -10.68
N VAL A 60 6.68 -10.02 -10.30
CA VAL A 60 5.66 -9.24 -11.01
C VAL A 60 6.07 -8.98 -12.47
N ARG A 61 7.33 -8.60 -12.71
CA ARG A 61 7.83 -8.42 -14.09
C ARG A 61 7.88 -9.72 -14.89
N GLU A 62 8.22 -10.83 -14.23
CA GLU A 62 8.21 -12.16 -14.87
C GLU A 62 6.79 -12.56 -15.25
N ALA A 63 5.82 -12.41 -14.33
CA ALA A 63 4.41 -12.65 -14.60
C ALA A 63 3.90 -11.80 -15.77
N ALA A 64 4.25 -10.50 -15.81
CA ALA A 64 3.91 -9.63 -16.94
C ALA A 64 4.47 -10.12 -18.29
N LYS A 65 5.71 -10.64 -18.31
CA LYS A 65 6.34 -11.18 -19.52
C LYS A 65 5.73 -12.51 -19.96
N GLU A 66 5.17 -13.28 -19.03
CA GLU A 66 4.59 -14.59 -19.28
C GLU A 66 3.18 -14.54 -19.85
N ILE A 67 2.46 -13.41 -19.72
CA ILE A 67 1.18 -13.14 -20.40
C ILE A 67 1.32 -13.51 -21.88
N LYS A 68 0.47 -14.38 -22.42
CA LYS A 68 0.55 -14.87 -23.81
C LYS A 68 -0.06 -13.89 -24.80
N ASP A 69 -1.19 -13.30 -24.46
CA ASP A 69 -1.85 -12.25 -25.23
C ASP A 69 -0.90 -11.07 -25.44
N ARG A 70 -0.67 -10.72 -26.72
CA ARG A 70 0.34 -9.72 -27.08
C ARG A 70 -0.09 -8.30 -26.71
N GLU A 71 -1.38 -7.99 -26.81
CA GLU A 71 -1.89 -6.66 -26.53
C GLU A 71 -1.90 -6.39 -25.03
N LEU A 72 -2.35 -7.37 -24.23
CA LEU A 72 -2.28 -7.31 -22.78
C LEU A 72 -0.84 -7.20 -22.28
N ARG A 73 0.06 -8.07 -22.77
CA ARG A 73 1.47 -8.04 -22.40
C ARG A 73 2.12 -6.68 -22.71
N SER A 74 1.80 -6.10 -23.87
CA SER A 74 2.30 -4.79 -24.27
C SER A 74 1.75 -3.67 -23.37
N ALA A 75 0.45 -3.68 -23.06
CA ALA A 75 -0.17 -2.69 -22.18
C ALA A 75 0.43 -2.73 -20.76
N VAL A 76 0.54 -3.93 -20.17
CA VAL A 76 1.12 -4.14 -18.84
C VAL A 76 2.60 -3.73 -18.81
N GLY A 77 3.38 -4.13 -19.82
CA GLY A 77 4.78 -3.74 -19.92
C GLY A 77 4.95 -2.22 -19.96
N SER A 78 4.14 -1.53 -20.77
CA SER A 78 4.13 -0.07 -20.85
C SER A 78 3.83 0.59 -19.50
N MET A 79 2.85 0.07 -18.75
CA MET A 79 2.49 0.57 -17.42
C MET A 79 3.62 0.35 -16.41
N LEU A 80 4.25 -0.83 -16.38
CA LEU A 80 5.34 -1.14 -15.45
C LEU A 80 6.64 -0.37 -15.75
N ASP A 81 6.99 -0.20 -17.03
CA ASP A 81 8.24 0.44 -17.41
C ASP A 81 8.24 1.96 -17.11
N ALA A 82 7.05 2.59 -17.17
CA ALA A 82 6.84 4.00 -16.87
C ALA A 82 5.49 4.20 -16.13
N PRO A 83 5.44 3.89 -14.82
CA PRO A 83 4.22 3.87 -14.02
C PRO A 83 3.85 5.28 -13.51
N ALA A 84 3.61 6.20 -14.45
CA ALA A 84 3.13 7.55 -14.19
C ALA A 84 2.03 7.91 -15.18
N PRO A 85 1.07 8.76 -14.79
CA PRO A 85 -0.04 9.15 -15.64
C PRO A 85 0.43 10.07 -16.78
N ARG A 86 0.60 9.51 -17.99
CA ARG A 86 0.95 10.27 -19.19
C ARG A 86 -0.15 11.23 -19.59
N LEU A 87 -1.41 10.94 -19.27
CA LEU A 87 -2.50 11.90 -19.47
C LEU A 87 -2.27 13.23 -18.73
N LEU A 88 -1.46 13.22 -17.65
CA LEU A 88 -1.09 14.41 -16.89
C LEU A 88 0.28 14.98 -17.29
N GLY A 89 0.89 14.46 -18.37
CA GLY A 89 2.26 14.80 -18.76
C GLY A 89 3.33 14.31 -17.78
N ALA A 90 2.97 13.45 -16.83
CA ALA A 90 3.92 12.91 -15.86
C ALA A 90 4.80 11.81 -16.49
N THR A 91 6.03 11.70 -15.98
CA THR A 91 6.97 10.66 -16.39
C THR A 91 7.55 9.97 -15.17
N SER A 92 7.94 8.72 -15.33
CA SER A 92 8.62 7.92 -14.32
C SER A 92 9.38 6.78 -15.00
N SER A 93 10.04 5.96 -14.18
CA SER A 93 10.74 4.76 -14.61
C SER A 93 10.31 3.58 -13.75
N TYR A 94 10.72 2.38 -14.15
CA TYR A 94 10.47 1.16 -13.39
C TYR A 94 10.90 1.24 -11.91
N GLU A 95 11.95 2.02 -11.59
CA GLU A 95 12.37 2.30 -10.21
C GLU A 95 11.25 2.88 -9.33
N ALA A 96 10.33 3.65 -9.92
CA ALA A 96 9.18 4.15 -9.19
C ALA A 96 8.32 2.99 -8.67
N PHE A 97 8.01 2.00 -9.52
CA PHE A 97 7.31 0.78 -9.08
C PHE A 97 8.11 -0.01 -8.04
N GLN A 98 9.43 -0.12 -8.21
CA GLN A 98 10.29 -0.82 -7.24
C GLN A 98 10.30 -0.16 -5.86
N ALA A 99 10.20 1.16 -5.79
CA ALA A 99 10.27 1.90 -4.54
C ALA A 99 8.89 2.15 -3.92
N ALA A 100 7.82 2.15 -4.70
CA ALA A 100 6.49 2.58 -4.29
C ALA A 100 5.93 1.86 -3.06
N ALA A 101 5.11 2.59 -2.30
CA ALA A 101 4.26 2.02 -1.27
C ALA A 101 3.01 1.38 -1.90
N GLY A 102 2.61 0.22 -1.38
CA GLY A 102 1.36 -0.46 -1.78
C GLY A 102 0.11 0.15 -1.14
N GLY A 103 0.28 0.96 -0.09
CA GLY A 103 -0.80 1.67 0.57
C GLY A 103 -0.34 2.97 1.22
N GLY A 104 -1.26 3.64 1.90
CA GLY A 104 -0.97 4.87 2.63
C GLY A 104 0.10 4.66 3.73
N TRP A 105 0.64 5.75 4.29
CA TRP A 105 1.74 5.65 5.27
C TRP A 105 1.40 4.76 6.46
N ALA A 106 0.20 4.91 7.00
CA ALA A 106 -0.36 4.07 8.06
C ALA A 106 -1.21 2.88 7.53
N GLY A 107 -1.20 2.66 6.21
CA GLY A 107 -1.93 1.59 5.54
C GLY A 107 -1.13 0.29 5.45
N HIS A 108 -1.71 -0.74 4.83
CA HIS A 108 -0.96 -1.95 4.51
C HIS A 108 0.10 -1.65 3.44
N HIS A 109 1.23 -2.37 3.48
CA HIS A 109 2.32 -2.21 2.52
C HIS A 109 2.83 -0.75 2.33
N GLY A 110 2.63 0.11 3.34
CA GLY A 110 3.00 1.53 3.37
C GLY A 110 4.49 1.80 3.56
N TYR A 111 5.36 1.06 2.87
CA TYR A 111 6.82 1.10 2.99
C TYR A 111 7.49 0.90 1.61
N PRO A 112 8.79 1.22 1.46
CA PRO A 112 9.44 1.14 0.16
C PRO A 112 9.48 -0.28 -0.41
N GLY A 113 9.00 -0.42 -1.65
CA GLY A 113 8.83 -1.71 -2.33
C GLY A 113 7.61 -2.50 -1.88
N GLY A 114 6.76 -1.91 -1.04
CA GLY A 114 5.50 -2.50 -0.59
C GLY A 114 4.53 -2.75 -1.74
N LEU A 115 4.51 -1.88 -2.77
CA LEU A 115 3.65 -2.08 -3.95
C LEU A 115 3.95 -3.40 -4.64
N ALA A 116 5.23 -3.70 -4.88
CA ALA A 116 5.62 -4.96 -5.51
C ALA A 116 5.23 -6.19 -4.67
N VAL A 117 5.36 -6.10 -3.35
CA VAL A 117 4.94 -7.19 -2.43
C VAL A 117 3.43 -7.40 -2.50
N HIS A 118 2.67 -6.31 -2.47
CA HIS A 118 1.21 -6.32 -2.58
C HIS A 118 0.75 -6.90 -3.92
N THR A 119 1.23 -6.37 -5.05
CA THR A 119 0.88 -6.87 -6.39
C THR A 119 1.22 -8.35 -6.57
N TRP A 120 2.38 -8.80 -6.06
CA TRP A 120 2.73 -10.22 -6.12
C TRP A 120 1.81 -11.10 -5.29
N LEU A 121 1.38 -10.64 -4.11
CA LEU A 121 0.42 -11.36 -3.29
C LEU A 121 -0.94 -11.45 -3.98
N ASN A 122 -1.43 -10.33 -4.53
CA ASN A 122 -2.70 -10.29 -5.26
C ASN A 122 -2.68 -11.22 -6.48
N LEU A 123 -1.56 -11.30 -7.22
CA LEU A 123 -1.43 -12.26 -8.32
C LEU A 123 -1.60 -13.70 -7.85
N ARG A 124 -1.03 -14.05 -6.70
CA ARG A 124 -1.16 -15.40 -6.14
C ARG A 124 -2.58 -15.68 -5.66
N HIS A 125 -3.26 -14.69 -5.06
CA HIS A 125 -4.68 -14.82 -4.71
C HIS A 125 -5.53 -15.03 -5.96
N ALA A 126 -5.35 -14.18 -6.97
CA ALA A 126 -6.11 -14.24 -8.21
C ALA A 126 -5.91 -15.57 -8.93
N TRP A 127 -4.68 -16.08 -9.04
CA TRP A 127 -4.41 -17.38 -9.64
C TRP A 127 -5.01 -18.54 -8.86
N ALA A 128 -4.97 -18.49 -7.53
CA ALA A 128 -5.63 -19.50 -6.70
C ALA A 128 -7.16 -19.48 -6.90
N LEU A 129 -7.77 -18.28 -7.00
CA LEU A 129 -9.19 -18.14 -7.31
C LEU A 129 -9.50 -18.67 -8.71
N VAL A 130 -8.71 -18.34 -9.73
CA VAL A 130 -8.86 -18.89 -11.09
C VAL A 130 -8.84 -20.42 -11.07
N ASP A 131 -7.88 -21.01 -10.36
CA ASP A 131 -7.75 -22.47 -10.28
C ASP A 131 -8.94 -23.10 -9.53
N LEU A 132 -9.34 -22.54 -8.39
CA LEU A 132 -10.50 -23.02 -7.62
C LEU A 132 -11.82 -22.89 -8.38
N TYR A 133 -12.06 -21.76 -9.05
CA TYR A 133 -13.32 -21.57 -9.78
C TYR A 133 -13.40 -22.47 -11.01
N ARG A 134 -12.26 -22.76 -11.66
CA ARG A 134 -12.21 -23.77 -12.71
C ARG A 134 -12.52 -25.16 -12.16
N ASP A 135 -11.88 -25.54 -11.06
CA ASP A 135 -11.94 -26.92 -10.56
C ASP A 135 -13.29 -27.24 -9.89
N GLU A 136 -13.91 -26.27 -9.21
CA GLU A 136 -15.18 -26.45 -8.47
C GLU A 136 -16.42 -26.07 -9.26
N TYR A 137 -16.32 -25.06 -10.15
CA TYR A 137 -17.47 -24.53 -10.89
C TYR A 137 -17.37 -24.72 -12.40
N GLU A 138 -16.30 -25.36 -12.90
CA GLU A 138 -16.01 -25.49 -14.34
C GLU A 138 -15.98 -24.13 -15.07
N MET A 139 -15.70 -23.06 -14.33
CA MET A 139 -15.72 -21.69 -14.83
C MET A 139 -14.43 -21.39 -15.58
N TRP A 140 -14.57 -21.08 -16.88
CA TRP A 140 -13.46 -20.63 -17.71
C TRP A 140 -13.22 -19.13 -17.51
N THR A 141 -11.95 -18.76 -17.34
CA THR A 141 -11.51 -17.37 -17.24
C THR A 141 -10.24 -17.14 -18.05
N ASP A 142 -10.07 -15.92 -18.56
CA ASP A 142 -8.84 -15.51 -19.21
C ASP A 142 -7.76 -15.17 -18.16
N ARG A 143 -6.87 -16.14 -17.88
CA ARG A 143 -5.77 -15.97 -16.91
C ARG A 143 -4.81 -14.84 -17.30
N ASP A 144 -4.64 -14.56 -18.59
CA ASP A 144 -3.82 -13.44 -19.05
C ASP A 144 -4.49 -12.11 -18.72
N LEU A 145 -5.80 -12.01 -18.91
CA LEU A 145 -6.59 -10.84 -18.52
C LEU A 145 -6.58 -10.62 -17.01
N VAL A 146 -6.78 -11.66 -16.20
CA VAL A 146 -6.68 -11.58 -14.74
C VAL A 146 -5.29 -11.10 -14.31
N THR A 147 -4.23 -11.69 -14.87
CA THR A 147 -2.85 -11.31 -14.56
C THR A 147 -2.57 -9.85 -14.94
N ALA A 148 -3.03 -9.42 -16.11
CA ALA A 148 -2.89 -8.06 -16.58
C ALA A 148 -3.66 -7.07 -15.69
N ALA A 149 -4.91 -7.39 -15.34
CA ALA A 149 -5.77 -6.57 -14.50
C ALA A 149 -5.18 -6.35 -13.10
N VAL A 150 -4.73 -7.44 -12.47
CA VAL A 150 -4.10 -7.38 -11.14
C VAL A 150 -2.82 -6.55 -11.16
N ILE A 151 -2.02 -6.62 -12.21
CA ILE A 151 -0.81 -5.78 -12.29
C ILE A 151 -1.18 -4.31 -12.53
N CYS A 152 -2.12 -4.05 -13.45
CA CYS A 152 -2.45 -2.70 -13.87
C CYS A 152 -3.24 -1.90 -12.84
N HIS A 153 -4.12 -2.52 -12.04
CA HIS A 153 -5.00 -1.77 -11.13
C HIS A 153 -4.19 -0.82 -10.23
N ASP A 154 -3.13 -1.33 -9.61
CA ASP A 154 -2.43 -0.64 -8.55
C ASP A 154 -1.14 0.07 -9.00
N VAL A 155 -0.73 -0.14 -10.25
CA VAL A 155 0.59 0.29 -10.74
C VAL A 155 0.81 1.81 -10.62
N LEU A 156 -0.26 2.61 -10.70
CA LEU A 156 -0.18 4.07 -10.55
C LEU A 156 0.04 4.52 -9.10
N LYS A 157 -0.02 3.63 -8.12
CA LYS A 157 0.50 3.91 -6.77
C LYS A 157 1.99 4.26 -6.79
N ALA A 158 2.73 3.86 -7.83
CA ALA A 158 4.10 4.31 -8.04
C ALA A 158 4.23 5.83 -8.23
N TRP A 159 3.19 6.48 -8.73
CA TRP A 159 3.14 7.92 -8.88
C TRP A 159 2.34 8.62 -7.77
N THR A 160 1.30 8.00 -7.21
CA THR A 160 0.51 8.65 -6.14
C THR A 160 1.15 8.53 -4.75
N ASN A 161 1.99 7.49 -4.53
CA ASN A 161 2.71 7.24 -3.28
C ASN A 161 4.23 7.16 -3.52
N GLN A 162 4.83 8.29 -3.92
CA GLN A 162 6.20 8.31 -4.45
C GLN A 162 7.23 8.12 -3.34
N PHE A 163 8.00 7.05 -3.45
CA PHE A 163 9.28 6.89 -2.77
C PHE A 163 10.47 7.13 -3.71
N TRP A 164 10.18 7.23 -5.00
CA TRP A 164 11.12 7.55 -6.06
C TRP A 164 10.41 8.31 -7.19
N PRO A 165 10.99 9.40 -7.72
CA PRO A 165 12.24 10.04 -7.28
C PRO A 165 12.04 10.95 -6.06
N LEU A 166 10.80 11.25 -5.67
CA LEU A 166 10.47 12.19 -4.58
C LEU A 166 10.08 11.44 -3.30
N TRP A 167 10.48 11.98 -2.15
CA TRP A 167 10.05 11.57 -0.80
C TRP A 167 10.42 12.66 0.21
N SER A 168 9.79 12.70 1.39
CA SER A 168 10.06 13.72 2.41
C SER A 168 11.37 13.45 3.15
N LYS A 169 12.37 14.31 2.94
CA LYS A 169 13.65 14.25 3.65
C LYS A 169 13.52 14.62 5.13
N GLU A 170 12.44 15.29 5.53
CA GLU A 170 12.17 15.63 6.93
C GLU A 170 11.60 14.46 7.72
N THR A 171 10.81 13.59 7.07
CA THR A 171 9.99 12.58 7.77
C THR A 171 10.25 11.14 7.35
N GLY A 172 10.89 10.88 6.20
CA GLY A 172 11.03 9.52 5.67
C GLY A 172 9.79 8.98 4.95
N GLN A 173 8.72 9.79 4.83
CA GLN A 173 7.48 9.38 4.18
C GLN A 173 7.54 9.55 2.66
N PHE A 174 6.69 8.82 1.94
CA PHE A 174 6.50 9.04 0.52
C PHE A 174 5.94 10.44 0.24
N HIS A 175 6.25 10.96 -0.94
CA HIS A 175 5.67 12.18 -1.46
C HIS A 175 4.32 11.86 -2.15
N VAL A 176 3.32 12.70 -1.89
CA VAL A 176 2.02 12.65 -2.58
C VAL A 176 1.93 13.86 -3.51
N PRO A 177 1.73 13.68 -4.83
CA PRO A 177 1.61 14.79 -5.77
C PRO A 177 0.45 15.72 -5.41
N PRO A 178 0.59 17.05 -5.59
CA PRO A 178 -0.46 18.02 -5.26
C PRO A 178 -1.81 17.75 -5.94
N GLU A 179 -1.80 17.15 -7.13
CA GLU A 179 -2.99 16.88 -7.93
C GLU A 179 -3.88 15.81 -7.28
N VAL A 180 -3.30 14.87 -6.54
CA VAL A 180 -4.00 13.80 -5.80
C VAL A 180 -4.01 14.02 -4.28
N ALA A 181 -3.21 14.96 -3.76
CA ALA A 181 -3.25 15.38 -2.37
C ALA A 181 -4.55 16.13 -2.04
N LYS A 182 -5.01 16.07 -0.78
CA LYS A 182 -6.26 16.72 -0.33
C LYS A 182 -6.43 18.15 -0.89
N GLY A 183 -7.50 18.37 -1.64
CA GLY A 183 -7.82 19.65 -2.30
C GLY A 183 -7.36 19.77 -3.76
N GLY A 184 -6.56 18.83 -4.26
CA GLY A 184 -6.20 18.72 -5.67
C GLY A 184 -7.36 18.29 -6.58
N LYS A 185 -7.17 18.42 -7.90
CA LYS A 185 -8.19 18.09 -8.92
C LYS A 185 -8.67 16.64 -8.82
N TYR A 186 -7.77 15.72 -8.52
CA TYR A 186 -8.04 14.30 -8.39
C TYR A 186 -8.21 13.89 -6.91
N ALA A 187 -8.33 14.87 -6.00
CA ALA A 187 -8.31 14.66 -4.55
C ALA A 187 -9.66 14.44 -3.88
N ALA A 188 -10.79 14.66 -4.59
CA ALA A 188 -12.10 14.19 -4.15
C ALA A 188 -12.09 12.66 -3.91
N TRP A 189 -11.12 12.00 -4.53
CA TRP A 189 -10.77 10.59 -4.46
C TRP A 189 -9.48 10.37 -3.68
N GLY A 190 -9.05 11.31 -2.82
CA GLY A 190 -7.89 11.21 -1.93
C GLY A 190 -8.24 11.58 -0.48
N ALA A 191 -9.52 11.82 -0.21
CA ALA A 191 -10.02 12.45 1.02
C ALA A 191 -10.52 11.45 2.08
N TYR A 192 -10.57 10.15 1.81
CA TYR A 192 -11.14 9.17 2.75
C TYR A 192 -10.32 7.89 2.79
N GLY A 193 -10.30 7.23 3.96
CA GLY A 193 -9.56 5.98 4.21
C GLY A 193 -10.09 4.75 3.46
N LEU A 194 -10.59 4.92 2.23
CA LEU A 194 -11.03 3.91 1.29
C LEU A 194 -10.08 4.01 0.09
N MET A 195 -9.32 2.96 -0.18
CA MET A 195 -8.08 3.00 -0.96
C MET A 195 -8.27 3.15 -2.49
N GLY A 196 -9.42 3.67 -2.96
CA GLY A 196 -9.80 3.79 -4.38
C GLY A 196 -9.16 4.93 -5.17
N HIS A 197 -8.18 5.62 -4.57
CA HIS A 197 -7.55 6.85 -5.08
C HIS A 197 -6.91 6.76 -6.48
N HIS A 198 -6.74 5.55 -7.01
CA HIS A 198 -6.07 5.31 -8.28
C HIS A 198 -6.98 4.72 -9.35
N ASN A 199 -8.22 4.28 -9.07
CA ASN A 199 -9.02 3.54 -10.05
C ASN A 199 -9.41 4.37 -11.28
N ALA A 200 -10.02 5.55 -11.07
CA ALA A 200 -10.38 6.43 -12.18
C ALA A 200 -9.12 6.94 -12.91
N LEU A 201 -8.03 7.21 -12.18
CA LEU A 201 -6.77 7.65 -12.76
C LEU A 201 -6.10 6.53 -13.58
N MET A 202 -6.20 5.28 -13.11
CA MET A 202 -5.69 4.09 -13.78
C MET A 202 -6.52 3.78 -15.02
N ALA A 203 -7.85 3.82 -14.93
CA ALA A 203 -8.73 3.61 -16.07
C ALA A 203 -8.50 4.68 -17.13
N SER A 204 -8.46 5.96 -16.75
CA SER A 204 -8.16 7.05 -17.69
C SER A 204 -6.77 6.92 -18.33
N GLU A 205 -5.76 6.50 -17.57
CA GLU A 205 -4.42 6.27 -18.12
C GLU A 205 -4.37 5.06 -19.08
N LEU A 206 -5.03 3.94 -18.75
CA LEU A 206 -5.14 2.81 -19.67
C LEU A 206 -5.89 3.21 -20.95
N MET A 207 -6.97 3.99 -20.82
CA MET A 207 -7.71 4.52 -21.97
C MET A 207 -6.83 5.41 -22.84
N TYR A 208 -6.10 6.35 -22.21
CA TYR A 208 -5.16 7.25 -22.87
C TYR A 208 -4.04 6.50 -23.60
N ARG A 209 -3.54 5.42 -23.01
CA ARG A 209 -2.55 4.51 -23.61
C ARG A 209 -3.14 3.56 -24.65
N LYS A 210 -4.44 3.63 -24.93
CA LYS A 210 -5.16 2.78 -25.89
C LYS A 210 -5.06 1.28 -25.54
N ALA A 211 -5.13 0.96 -24.24
CA ALA A 211 -5.16 -0.42 -23.77
C ALA A 211 -6.44 -1.14 -24.25
N PRO A 212 -6.45 -2.48 -24.34
CA PRO A 212 -7.66 -3.22 -24.68
C PRO A 212 -8.83 -2.89 -23.74
N PRO A 213 -10.06 -2.64 -24.23
CA PRO A 213 -11.20 -2.28 -23.37
C PRO A 213 -11.45 -3.28 -22.23
N ARG A 214 -11.34 -4.58 -22.50
CA ARG A 214 -11.46 -5.62 -21.47
C ARG A 214 -10.49 -5.45 -20.31
N LEU A 215 -9.27 -4.96 -20.57
CA LEU A 215 -8.28 -4.70 -19.52
C LEU A 215 -8.67 -3.48 -18.68
N VAL A 216 -9.18 -2.42 -19.32
CA VAL A 216 -9.64 -1.22 -18.61
C VAL A 216 -10.71 -1.59 -17.57
N PHE A 217 -11.73 -2.34 -18.00
CA PHE A 217 -12.81 -2.74 -17.10
C PHE A 217 -12.34 -3.80 -16.09
N ALA A 218 -11.55 -4.80 -16.48
CA ALA A 218 -11.07 -5.81 -15.51
C ALA A 218 -10.15 -5.24 -14.42
N SER A 219 -9.44 -4.13 -14.69
CA SER A 219 -8.46 -3.55 -13.76
C SER A 219 -9.08 -2.74 -12.62
N LEU A 220 -10.38 -2.51 -12.59
CA LEU A 220 -11.00 -1.72 -11.53
C LEU A 220 -11.34 -2.64 -10.33
N SER A 221 -10.45 -2.71 -9.33
CA SER A 221 -10.48 -3.72 -8.26
C SER A 221 -11.10 -3.27 -6.93
N HIS A 222 -11.38 -1.98 -6.72
CA HIS A 222 -11.94 -1.47 -5.44
C HIS A 222 -13.44 -1.25 -5.47
N VAL A 223 -14.05 -1.47 -6.63
CA VAL A 223 -15.48 -1.33 -6.88
C VAL A 223 -15.97 -2.63 -7.49
N ASP A 224 -16.87 -3.32 -6.79
CA ASP A 224 -17.55 -4.47 -7.34
C ASP A 224 -18.52 -4.01 -8.42
N GLN A 225 -18.37 -4.58 -9.62
CA GLN A 225 -19.15 -4.18 -10.81
C GLN A 225 -20.67 -4.37 -10.64
N ALA A 226 -21.09 -5.21 -9.70
CA ALA A 226 -22.49 -5.48 -9.41
C ALA A 226 -22.93 -4.79 -8.10
N LEU A 227 -22.22 -5.01 -6.99
CA LEU A 227 -22.64 -4.52 -5.67
C LEU A 227 -22.45 -3.02 -5.48
N ASP A 228 -21.47 -2.42 -6.17
CA ASP A 228 -21.22 -0.98 -6.13
C ASP A 228 -21.83 -0.28 -7.36
N SER A 229 -22.70 -0.98 -8.11
CA SER A 229 -23.45 -0.41 -9.22
C SER A 229 -24.66 0.38 -8.72
N ARG A 230 -25.06 1.40 -9.48
CA ARG A 230 -26.24 2.24 -9.17
C ARG A 230 -27.58 1.59 -9.53
N ASP A 231 -27.55 0.43 -10.18
CA ASP A 231 -28.74 -0.17 -10.79
C ASP A 231 -29.66 -0.93 -9.80
N ASP A 232 -29.22 -1.22 -8.57
CA ASP A 232 -29.92 -2.15 -7.66
C ASP A 232 -30.31 -1.62 -6.27
N GLY A 233 -30.11 -0.33 -5.92
CA GLY A 233 -30.47 0.15 -4.57
C GLY A 233 -30.53 1.66 -4.30
N PRO A 234 -31.02 2.06 -3.11
CA PRO A 234 -31.09 3.46 -2.70
C PRO A 234 -29.68 4.06 -2.51
N ARG A 235 -29.48 5.22 -3.15
CA ARG A 235 -28.22 5.97 -3.23
C ARG A 235 -27.59 6.23 -1.86
N ARG A 236 -26.34 5.83 -1.67
CA ARG A 236 -25.45 6.49 -0.72
C ARG A 236 -24.68 7.57 -1.46
N THR A 237 -24.82 8.82 -1.02
CA THR A 237 -24.28 10.01 -1.69
C THR A 237 -22.77 10.19 -1.49
N SER A 238 -22.11 9.26 -0.80
CA SER A 238 -20.68 9.31 -0.43
C SER A 238 -19.79 8.27 -1.13
N ASP A 239 -20.37 7.28 -1.81
CA ASP A 239 -19.65 6.04 -2.09
C ASP A 239 -18.97 6.07 -3.48
N GLU A 240 -17.74 5.53 -3.56
CA GLU A 240 -17.08 5.16 -4.80
C GLU A 240 -17.98 4.13 -5.51
N THR A 241 -18.74 4.54 -6.51
CA THR A 241 -19.51 3.61 -7.35
C THR A 241 -18.72 3.25 -8.60
N TRP A 242 -19.02 2.09 -9.16
CA TRP A 242 -18.44 1.65 -10.42
C TRP A 242 -18.64 2.70 -11.53
N GLU A 243 -19.86 3.18 -11.71
CA GLU A 243 -20.22 4.13 -12.77
C GLU A 243 -19.56 5.48 -12.55
N ARG A 244 -19.49 5.97 -11.31
CA ARG A 244 -18.84 7.25 -11.02
C ARG A 244 -17.35 7.19 -11.34
N THR A 245 -16.71 6.06 -11.06
CA THR A 245 -15.29 5.84 -11.37
C THR A 245 -15.05 5.90 -12.88
N LEU A 246 -15.94 5.30 -13.67
CA LEU A 246 -15.87 5.35 -15.13
C LEU A 246 -16.24 6.71 -15.71
N ASP A 247 -17.26 7.38 -15.18
CA ASP A 247 -17.66 8.74 -15.59
C ASP A 247 -16.50 9.73 -15.43
N ASP A 248 -15.82 9.68 -14.29
CA ASP A 248 -14.63 10.48 -14.02
C ASP A 248 -13.48 10.11 -14.96
N ALA A 249 -13.23 8.80 -15.16
CA ALA A 249 -12.18 8.34 -16.07
C ALA A 249 -12.41 8.80 -17.52
N PHE A 250 -13.64 8.69 -18.02
CA PHE A 250 -14.02 9.18 -19.35
C PHE A 250 -13.85 10.68 -19.45
N THR A 251 -14.34 11.43 -18.46
CA THR A 251 -14.21 12.89 -18.42
C THR A 251 -12.75 13.30 -18.48
N TRP A 252 -11.89 12.71 -17.65
CA TRP A 252 -10.47 13.08 -17.57
C TRP A 252 -9.69 12.75 -18.84
N VAL A 253 -10.00 11.64 -19.51
CA VAL A 253 -9.33 11.31 -20.77
C VAL A 253 -9.84 12.17 -21.93
N GLU A 254 -11.12 12.52 -21.96
CA GLU A 254 -11.73 13.37 -22.99
C GLU A 254 -11.28 14.83 -22.92
N GLU A 255 -10.95 15.33 -21.72
CA GLU A 255 -10.31 16.64 -21.54
C GLU A 255 -8.95 16.74 -22.25
N VAL A 256 -8.24 15.60 -22.44
CA VAL A 256 -6.92 15.54 -23.06
C VAL A 256 -6.99 15.09 -24.53
N ASP A 257 -7.79 14.06 -24.82
CA ASP A 257 -8.08 13.57 -26.17
C ASP A 257 -9.59 13.24 -26.29
N PRO A 258 -10.40 14.11 -26.93
CA PRO A 258 -11.84 13.94 -27.03
C PRO A 258 -12.31 12.64 -27.70
N LYS A 259 -11.43 11.92 -28.41
CA LYS A 259 -11.77 10.66 -29.08
C LYS A 259 -11.27 9.43 -28.33
N ALA A 260 -10.39 9.59 -27.34
CA ALA A 260 -9.76 8.47 -26.64
C ALA A 260 -10.77 7.60 -25.89
N ALA A 261 -11.82 8.19 -25.31
CA ALA A 261 -12.85 7.43 -24.59
C ALA A 261 -13.84 6.67 -25.49
N LEU A 262 -13.96 7.02 -26.78
CA LEU A 262 -15.04 6.54 -27.64
C LEU A 262 -15.16 5.00 -27.72
N PRO A 263 -14.08 4.22 -27.89
CA PRO A 263 -14.19 2.76 -27.94
C PRO A 263 -14.69 2.15 -26.62
N TYR A 264 -14.30 2.75 -25.50
CA TYR A 264 -14.63 2.28 -24.16
C TYR A 264 -16.07 2.64 -23.79
N ARG A 265 -16.53 3.85 -24.12
CA ARG A 265 -17.93 4.27 -23.93
C ARG A 265 -18.89 3.36 -24.70
N ARG A 266 -18.58 3.04 -25.97
CA ARG A 266 -19.41 2.13 -26.76
C ARG A 266 -19.57 0.75 -26.11
N LEU A 267 -18.51 0.20 -25.54
CA LEU A 267 -18.58 -1.09 -24.85
C LEU A 267 -19.34 -0.98 -23.52
N TYR A 268 -19.10 0.11 -22.78
CA TYR A 268 -19.82 0.41 -21.55
C TYR A 268 -21.34 0.52 -21.78
N ASP A 269 -21.76 1.32 -22.76
CA ASP A 269 -23.15 1.54 -23.14
C ASP A 269 -23.83 0.26 -23.66
N ALA A 270 -23.06 -0.65 -24.26
CA ALA A 270 -23.57 -1.95 -24.71
C ALA A 270 -23.79 -2.94 -23.56
N GLY A 271 -23.31 -2.65 -22.34
CA GLY A 271 -23.44 -3.52 -21.17
C GLY A 271 -22.45 -4.69 -21.12
N ASP A 272 -21.61 -4.88 -22.14
CA ASP A 272 -20.68 -6.01 -22.29
C ASP A 272 -19.29 -5.73 -21.68
N HIS A 273 -19.27 -5.16 -20.48
CA HIS A 273 -18.06 -4.73 -19.79
C HIS A 273 -17.84 -5.42 -18.44
N ARG A 274 -18.85 -6.14 -17.95
CA ARG A 274 -18.78 -6.85 -16.67
C ARG A 274 -18.24 -8.26 -16.89
N SER A 275 -17.15 -8.62 -16.22
CA SER A 275 -16.46 -9.89 -16.46
C SER A 275 -16.12 -10.60 -15.15
N MET A 276 -16.04 -11.93 -15.19
CA MET A 276 -15.64 -12.71 -14.02
C MET A 276 -14.19 -12.42 -13.61
N GLU A 277 -13.33 -12.07 -14.57
CA GLU A 277 -11.95 -11.64 -14.31
C GLU A 277 -11.89 -10.36 -13.47
N ALA A 278 -12.81 -9.42 -13.70
CA ALA A 278 -12.93 -8.22 -12.87
C ALA A 278 -13.32 -8.58 -11.42
N GLY A 279 -14.28 -9.50 -11.25
CA GLY A 279 -14.65 -10.02 -9.93
C GLY A 279 -13.50 -10.75 -9.23
N ILE A 280 -12.71 -11.54 -9.95
CA ILE A 280 -11.51 -12.19 -9.41
C ILE A 280 -10.47 -11.15 -8.99
N ASN A 281 -10.25 -10.10 -9.79
CA ASN A 281 -9.32 -9.03 -9.44
C ASN A 281 -9.77 -8.31 -8.15
N PHE A 282 -11.06 -7.97 -8.04
CA PHE A 282 -11.65 -7.39 -6.83
C PHE A 282 -11.41 -8.27 -5.59
N LEU A 283 -11.73 -9.56 -5.68
CA LEU A 283 -11.53 -10.50 -4.57
C LEU A 283 -10.06 -10.69 -4.19
N ALA A 284 -9.16 -10.69 -5.18
CA ALA A 284 -7.73 -10.88 -4.96
C ALA A 284 -7.09 -9.72 -4.18
N ASP A 285 -7.63 -8.51 -4.34
CA ASP A 285 -7.18 -7.27 -3.67
C ASP A 285 -7.83 -7.05 -2.28
N ALA A 286 -8.82 -7.86 -1.91
CA ALA A 286 -9.57 -7.72 -0.65
C ALA A 286 -8.80 -8.09 0.64
N ASP A 287 -7.49 -8.35 0.54
CA ASP A 287 -6.63 -8.78 1.66
C ASP A 287 -6.36 -7.66 2.69
N TRP A 288 -6.69 -6.42 2.33
CA TRP A 288 -6.58 -5.22 3.16
C TRP A 288 -7.28 -5.36 4.52
N ASN A 289 -8.34 -6.17 4.59
CA ASN A 289 -9.05 -6.52 5.82
C ASN A 289 -8.14 -7.20 6.87
N LEU A 290 -7.14 -7.96 6.41
CA LEU A 290 -6.15 -8.62 7.25
C LEU A 290 -4.91 -7.73 7.42
N THR A 291 -4.40 -7.19 6.33
CA THR A 291 -3.11 -6.48 6.33
C THR A 291 -3.21 -5.12 7.01
N GLN A 292 -4.19 -4.28 6.64
CA GLN A 292 -4.37 -2.95 7.24
C GLN A 292 -5.19 -3.04 8.52
N GLY A 293 -6.35 -3.70 8.48
CA GLY A 293 -7.29 -3.73 9.59
C GLY A 293 -6.77 -4.46 10.83
N ARG A 294 -5.86 -5.43 10.66
CA ARG A 294 -5.35 -6.24 11.77
C ARG A 294 -3.84 -6.15 11.94
N ALA A 295 -3.04 -6.33 10.89
CA ALA A 295 -1.61 -6.46 11.07
C ALA A 295 -0.89 -5.14 11.37
N THR A 296 -1.17 -4.06 10.64
CA THR A 296 -0.51 -2.76 10.84
C THR A 296 -0.57 -2.25 12.29
N PRO A 297 -1.73 -2.28 13.00
CA PRO A 297 -1.78 -1.88 14.40
C PRO A 297 -0.87 -2.67 15.34
N TRP A 298 -0.69 -3.98 15.11
CA TRP A 298 0.22 -4.81 15.91
C TRP A 298 1.68 -4.51 15.57
N ALA A 299 1.98 -4.35 14.28
CA ALA A 299 3.31 -4.01 13.81
C ALA A 299 3.78 -2.64 14.33
N ASP A 300 2.92 -1.63 14.26
CA ASP A 300 3.24 -0.27 14.73
C ASP A 300 3.46 -0.24 16.24
N LYS A 301 2.68 -1.00 17.04
CA LYS A 301 2.93 -1.14 18.48
C LYS A 301 4.31 -1.71 18.77
N ALA A 302 4.73 -2.76 18.04
CA ALA A 302 6.05 -3.36 18.21
C ALA A 302 7.16 -2.38 17.78
N PHE A 303 6.96 -1.71 16.65
CA PHE A 303 7.91 -0.74 16.11
C PHE A 303 8.10 0.47 17.03
N VAL A 304 7.03 1.00 17.63
CA VAL A 304 7.12 2.13 18.57
C VAL A 304 7.97 1.79 19.79
N ARG A 305 7.87 0.55 20.31
CA ARG A 305 8.70 0.08 21.42
C ARG A 305 10.17 -0.01 21.02
N PHE A 306 10.46 -0.62 19.87
CA PHE A 306 11.79 -0.66 19.28
C PHE A 306 12.37 0.76 19.11
N ALA A 307 11.62 1.64 18.43
CA ALA A 307 12.04 3.01 18.17
C ALA A 307 12.33 3.79 19.46
N SER A 308 11.51 3.61 20.49
CA SER A 308 11.70 4.24 21.80
C SER A 308 12.95 3.74 22.52
N ARG A 309 13.24 2.43 22.44
CA ARG A 309 14.46 1.83 22.99
C ARG A 309 15.73 2.44 22.38
N TYR A 310 15.70 2.76 21.09
CA TYR A 310 16.83 3.38 20.37
C TYR A 310 16.75 4.92 20.28
N GLY A 311 15.82 5.55 21.02
CA GLY A 311 15.73 7.02 21.10
C GLY A 311 15.27 7.71 19.80
N LEU A 312 14.60 7.00 18.89
CA LEU A 312 14.12 7.57 17.63
C LEU A 312 12.89 8.46 17.86
N LYS A 313 12.97 9.74 17.49
CA LYS A 313 11.88 10.69 17.66
C LYS A 313 10.74 10.41 16.66
N PRO A 314 9.49 10.21 17.09
CA PRO A 314 8.35 10.04 16.19
C PRO A 314 8.26 11.15 15.14
N ALA A 315 7.87 10.77 13.91
CA ALA A 315 7.75 11.65 12.74
C ALA A 315 9.05 12.35 12.28
N SER A 316 10.21 12.01 12.86
CA SER A 316 11.51 12.40 12.29
C SER A 316 11.90 11.51 11.12
N LYS A 317 12.80 12.01 10.27
CA LYS A 317 13.45 11.25 9.20
C LYS A 317 13.99 9.91 9.69
N ASP A 318 14.75 9.90 10.79
CA ASP A 318 15.38 8.67 11.30
C ASP A 318 14.34 7.64 11.73
N TRP A 319 13.25 8.09 12.35
CA TRP A 319 12.13 7.23 12.71
C TRP A 319 11.43 6.66 11.46
N GLY A 320 11.15 7.50 10.46
CA GLY A 320 10.51 7.05 9.22
C GLY A 320 11.38 6.09 8.43
N MET A 321 12.68 6.35 8.33
CA MET A 321 13.63 5.49 7.63
C MET A 321 13.85 4.16 8.36
N ALA A 322 13.90 4.16 9.69
CA ALA A 322 13.90 2.92 10.47
C ALA A 322 12.61 2.11 10.24
N ARG A 323 11.44 2.75 10.22
CA ARG A 323 10.16 2.07 9.93
C ARG A 323 10.18 1.44 8.55
N ASN A 324 10.59 2.21 7.54
CA ASN A 324 10.72 1.75 6.16
C ASN A 324 11.63 0.53 6.06
N TRP A 325 12.79 0.57 6.72
CA TRP A 325 13.72 -0.56 6.76
C TRP A 325 13.08 -1.80 7.40
N ALA A 326 12.53 -1.64 8.61
CA ALA A 326 11.91 -2.74 9.35
C ALA A 326 10.81 -3.42 8.53
N TYR A 327 9.91 -2.64 7.93
CA TYR A 327 8.75 -3.17 7.22
C TYR A 327 9.11 -3.73 5.85
N ALA A 328 10.08 -3.16 5.15
CA ALA A 328 10.59 -3.76 3.91
C ALA A 328 11.22 -5.15 4.14
N HIS A 329 11.86 -5.38 5.30
CA HIS A 329 12.58 -6.63 5.59
C HIS A 329 11.70 -7.68 6.29
N VAL A 330 10.88 -7.26 7.25
CA VAL A 330 10.11 -8.19 8.09
C VAL A 330 8.66 -8.32 7.65
N ASP A 331 8.08 -7.27 7.05
CA ASP A 331 6.67 -7.10 6.72
C ASP A 331 5.74 -7.03 7.96
N PRO A 332 4.81 -6.05 8.02
CA PRO A 332 3.85 -5.91 9.12
C PRO A 332 3.06 -7.19 9.45
N MET A 333 2.73 -8.03 8.45
CA MET A 333 2.01 -9.28 8.66
C MET A 333 2.80 -10.26 9.54
N LYS A 334 4.11 -10.38 9.30
CA LYS A 334 4.96 -11.27 10.08
C LYS A 334 5.12 -10.75 11.51
N VAL A 335 5.28 -9.43 11.67
CA VAL A 335 5.37 -8.79 12.98
C VAL A 335 4.06 -9.03 13.76
N ALA A 336 2.91 -8.84 13.12
CA ALA A 336 1.61 -9.06 13.74
C ALA A 336 1.40 -10.52 14.15
N ALA A 337 1.76 -11.48 13.29
CA ALA A 337 1.67 -12.89 13.63
C ALA A 337 2.52 -13.24 14.86
N VAL A 338 3.77 -12.75 14.94
CA VAL A 338 4.60 -12.95 16.13
C VAL A 338 4.01 -12.26 17.35
N ALA A 339 3.51 -11.03 17.22
CA ALA A 339 2.91 -10.29 18.34
C ALA A 339 1.70 -11.04 18.92
N GLN A 340 0.84 -11.60 18.06
CA GLN A 340 -0.35 -12.33 18.48
C GLN A 340 -0.03 -13.68 19.13
N HIS A 341 0.93 -14.42 18.61
CA HIS A 341 1.23 -15.78 19.09
C HIS A 341 2.30 -15.85 20.17
N ARG A 342 3.19 -14.86 20.24
CA ARG A 342 4.38 -14.87 21.12
C ARG A 342 4.53 -13.59 21.95
N GLY A 343 3.64 -12.61 21.77
CA GLY A 343 3.64 -11.36 22.51
C GLY A 343 4.45 -10.25 21.87
N ILE A 344 4.17 -9.01 22.29
CA ILE A 344 4.74 -7.80 21.67
C ILE A 344 6.27 -7.69 21.83
N GLY A 345 6.83 -8.28 22.88
CA GLY A 345 8.28 -8.28 23.12
C GLY A 345 9.05 -9.11 22.08
N GLU A 346 8.52 -10.28 21.69
CA GLU A 346 9.10 -11.11 20.63
C GLU A 346 8.97 -10.44 19.26
N ALA A 347 7.86 -9.74 19.02
CA ALA A 347 7.69 -8.95 17.80
C ALA A 347 8.67 -7.77 17.71
N GLU A 348 8.97 -7.13 18.84
CA GLU A 348 10.00 -6.09 18.95
C GLU A 348 11.40 -6.64 18.66
N LEU A 349 11.73 -7.83 19.18
CA LEU A 349 13.00 -8.52 18.90
C LEU A 349 13.12 -8.92 17.43
N LEU A 350 12.02 -9.34 16.78
CA LEU A 350 11.99 -9.62 15.36
C LEU A 350 12.31 -8.37 14.51
N ILE A 351 11.79 -7.20 14.90
CA ILE A 351 12.14 -5.93 14.27
C ILE A 351 13.63 -5.64 14.49
N GLU A 352 14.12 -5.78 15.72
CA GLU A 352 15.53 -5.54 16.05
C GLU A 352 16.49 -6.43 15.23
N GLN A 353 16.12 -7.69 14.99
CA GLN A 353 16.89 -8.61 14.15
C GLN A 353 17.05 -8.12 12.71
N ALA A 354 16.11 -7.33 12.18
CA ALA A 354 16.26 -6.75 10.85
C ALA A 354 17.39 -5.72 10.76
N PHE A 355 17.86 -5.21 11.89
CA PHE A 355 18.94 -4.22 11.98
C PHE A 355 20.30 -4.82 12.41
N ARG A 356 20.37 -6.13 12.63
CA ARG A 356 21.63 -6.86 12.84
C ARG A 356 22.17 -7.31 11.50
#